data_AF-W3XF54-F1
#
_entry.id   AF-W3XF54-F1
#
_cell.length_a   1.000
_cell.length_b   1.000
_cell.length_c   1.000
_cell.angle_alpha   90.00
_cell.angle_beta   90.00
_cell.angle_gamma   90.00
#
_symmetry.space_group_name_H-M   'P 1'
#
loop_
_entity.id
_entity.type
_entity.pdbx_description
1 polymer ?
#
loop_
_entity_poly.entity_id
_entity_poly.type
_entity_poly.pdbx_seq_one_letter_code
_entity_poly.pdbx_strand_id
1 'polypeptide(L)'
;MSDYTIQKEASRIFHDVLLQDARLGLPKEVIEAASRTIVDEETPIAKPFLPAPTKASETSTALWALLATYGNVLAQQRFGITQTVTVNSDLATIFIFAFMLTKFGDKSIGDPDIVPRYQKYDLAKQYLPWRRLCTNVYPTKDGRWFHTHASLDANKTLQMLGLPTSDDEKDELKIIGRYCDKLREYDAAWLDLEANEHWRQAGCIALTKEEYLASEHGKVVAHDPIYLVEAFQDERLPPVPWPQVDNSTTFRPLEGIKILDLTRAIAGPTIARLAALFGATVVRISHEQLSELGAILVESNLGKVDVNLDLKSDAGRQTLLRLLEDADVLLDGFRPGALDRLGFGPKYVHELARRRGRGLVYARENCYGWGGPLSHRSGWQMISDAVVGLSWEMGKFVGLDEPIVPPLPNADFQTGIIGCLGIMNALDRRAREGGNYLVSMSLNQYNSFLLSVGSQPADIQAGLQEKWKDMNFRHYDNMNRILRKLIPAFPEKVPELFSPAYFEKISADWGTPGEELTILKPVVKYEKTELKYDYGSTEKGKHPAEWPSQQL
;
A
#
# COMPACT_ATOMS: atom_id res chain seq x y z
N MET A 1 -14.02 24.06 -21.57
CA MET A 1 -13.27 22.98 -20.91
C MET A 1 -12.89 23.51 -19.53
N SER A 2 -13.10 22.75 -18.47
CA SER A 2 -12.74 23.22 -17.12
C SER A 2 -11.24 23.52 -17.01
N ASP A 3 -10.89 24.53 -16.21
CA ASP A 3 -9.53 24.86 -15.79
C ASP A 3 -8.97 23.86 -14.74
N TYR A 4 -9.59 22.68 -14.66
CA TYR A 4 -9.26 21.62 -13.71
C TYR A 4 -7.93 20.96 -14.08
N THR A 5 -6.98 20.88 -13.17
CA THR A 5 -5.74 20.11 -13.36
C THR A 5 -5.49 19.24 -12.15
N ILE A 6 -4.70 18.19 -12.31
CA ILE A 6 -4.29 17.31 -11.21
C ILE A 6 -3.68 18.16 -10.09
N GLN A 7 -2.86 19.15 -10.44
CA GLN A 7 -2.09 19.94 -9.50
C GLN A 7 -2.94 20.95 -8.75
N LYS A 8 -3.87 21.64 -9.42
CA LYS A 8 -4.80 22.57 -8.75
C LYS A 8 -5.65 21.83 -7.72
N GLU A 9 -6.19 20.67 -8.10
CA GLU A 9 -7.00 19.88 -7.18
C GLU A 9 -6.16 19.19 -6.10
N ALA A 10 -4.95 18.71 -6.41
CA ALA A 10 -4.03 18.17 -5.40
C ALA A 10 -3.65 19.23 -4.37
N SER A 11 -3.34 20.46 -4.79
CA SER A 11 -3.07 21.60 -3.90
C SER A 11 -4.28 21.92 -3.03
N ARG A 12 -5.50 21.91 -3.59
CA ARG A 12 -6.73 22.07 -2.81
C ARG A 12 -6.91 20.97 -1.77
N ILE A 13 -6.73 19.70 -2.15
CA ILE A 13 -6.83 18.56 -1.23
C ILE A 13 -5.76 18.66 -0.13
N PHE A 14 -4.54 19.03 -0.49
CA PHE A 14 -3.44 19.21 0.46
C PHE A 14 -3.74 20.33 1.47
N HIS A 15 -4.07 21.54 1.01
CA HIS A 15 -4.24 22.70 1.88
C HIS A 15 -5.58 22.76 2.61
N ASP A 16 -6.67 22.39 1.94
CA ASP A 16 -8.04 22.63 2.45
C ASP A 16 -8.64 21.38 3.10
N VAL A 17 -8.10 20.19 2.83
CA VAL A 17 -8.60 18.94 3.40
C VAL A 17 -7.58 18.34 4.37
N LEU A 18 -6.38 18.01 3.91
CA LEU A 18 -5.39 17.29 4.70
C LEU A 18 -4.79 18.14 5.82
N LEU A 19 -4.33 19.37 5.54
CA LEU A 19 -3.75 20.24 6.56
C LEU A 19 -4.79 20.77 7.57
N GLN A 20 -6.08 20.77 7.20
CA GLN A 20 -7.17 21.21 8.08
C GLN A 20 -7.77 20.07 8.92
N ASP A 21 -7.36 18.82 8.67
CA ASP A 21 -7.86 17.68 9.44
C ASP A 21 -7.22 17.62 10.82
N ALA A 22 -7.86 18.28 11.78
CA ALA A 22 -7.42 18.32 13.18
C ALA A 22 -7.24 16.93 13.81
N ARG A 23 -7.91 15.89 13.27
CA ARG A 23 -7.78 14.51 13.76
C ARG A 23 -6.40 13.90 13.49
N LEU A 24 -5.65 14.44 12.52
CA LEU A 24 -4.28 14.02 12.24
C LEU A 24 -3.26 14.52 13.28
N GLY A 25 -3.64 15.52 14.09
CA GLY A 25 -2.76 16.07 15.12
C GLY A 25 -1.43 16.58 14.56
N LEU A 26 -1.44 17.16 13.36
CA LEU A 26 -0.22 17.66 12.71
C LEU A 26 0.43 18.77 13.56
N PRO A 27 1.75 18.74 13.79
CA PRO A 27 2.45 19.83 14.48
C PRO A 27 2.29 21.15 13.73
N LYS A 28 2.30 22.26 14.48
CA LYS A 28 2.20 23.61 13.91
C LYS A 28 3.29 23.88 12.88
N GLU A 29 4.49 23.34 13.12
CA GLU A 29 5.63 23.46 12.21
C GLU A 29 5.37 22.83 10.83
N VAL A 30 4.55 21.77 10.76
CA VAL A 30 4.15 21.12 9.50
C VAL A 30 3.18 22.00 8.73
N ILE A 31 2.22 22.61 9.42
CA ILE A 31 1.27 23.56 8.81
C ILE A 31 2.03 24.78 8.28
N GLU A 32 2.97 25.32 9.04
CA GLU A 32 3.80 26.46 8.64
C GLU A 32 4.78 26.11 7.50
N ALA A 33 5.30 24.88 7.47
CA ALA A 33 6.19 24.43 6.41
C ALA A 33 5.48 24.17 5.08
N ALA A 34 4.15 24.01 5.08
CA ALA A 34 3.38 23.73 3.87
C ALA A 34 3.52 24.81 2.79
N SER A 35 3.78 26.07 3.17
CA SER A 35 4.02 27.16 2.21
C SER A 35 5.32 26.99 1.41
N ARG A 36 6.19 26.06 1.81
CA ARG A 36 7.45 25.69 1.11
C ARG A 36 7.30 24.39 0.32
N THR A 37 6.12 23.80 0.30
CA THR A 37 5.83 22.60 -0.49
C THR A 37 5.07 22.98 -1.74
N ILE A 38 5.67 22.75 -2.89
CA ILE A 38 5.17 23.15 -4.20
C ILE A 38 4.78 21.87 -4.95
N VAL A 39 3.54 21.80 -5.42
CA VAL A 39 3.15 20.85 -6.46
C VAL A 39 3.56 21.46 -7.80
N ASP A 40 4.22 20.68 -8.66
CA ASP A 40 4.71 21.16 -9.96
C ASP A 40 3.65 21.94 -10.77
N GLU A 41 4.05 23.05 -11.40
CA GLU A 41 3.12 23.90 -12.15
C GLU A 41 3.06 23.54 -13.65
N GLU A 42 4.16 23.03 -14.19
CA GLU A 42 4.29 22.59 -15.58
C GLU A 42 4.62 21.10 -15.62
N THR A 43 3.69 20.31 -16.17
CA THR A 43 3.90 18.87 -16.34
C THR A 43 3.34 18.38 -17.68
N PRO A 44 3.93 17.33 -18.28
CA PRO A 44 3.38 16.71 -19.49
C PRO A 44 1.94 16.18 -19.33
N ILE A 45 1.53 15.77 -18.11
CA ILE A 45 0.21 15.18 -17.83
C ILE A 45 -0.61 16.03 -16.83
N ALA A 46 -1.06 17.21 -17.25
CA ALA A 46 -1.83 18.09 -16.35
C ALA A 46 -3.27 17.62 -16.07
N LYS A 47 -3.83 16.73 -16.90
CA LYS A 47 -5.22 16.26 -16.79
C LYS A 47 -5.28 14.81 -16.31
N PRO A 48 -6.30 14.43 -15.51
CA PRO A 48 -6.50 13.03 -15.14
C PRO A 48 -6.58 12.13 -16.37
N PHE A 49 -5.96 10.96 -16.27
CA PHE A 49 -5.91 9.98 -17.37
C PHE A 49 -6.30 8.57 -16.95
N LEU A 50 -6.39 8.28 -15.65
CA LEU A 50 -6.80 6.96 -15.16
C LEU A 50 -8.28 6.72 -15.46
N PRO A 51 -8.70 5.52 -15.93
CA PRO A 51 -10.10 5.21 -16.23
C PRO A 51 -10.90 4.96 -14.96
N ALA A 52 -11.09 5.99 -14.15
CA ALA A 52 -11.87 5.93 -12.93
C ALA A 52 -12.58 7.27 -12.69
N PRO A 53 -13.76 7.25 -12.03
CA PRO A 53 -14.45 8.48 -11.65
C PRO A 53 -13.77 9.19 -10.47
N THR A 54 -12.80 8.56 -9.82
CA THR A 54 -12.17 9.04 -8.58
C THR A 54 -10.91 9.86 -8.83
N LYS A 55 -10.56 10.70 -7.85
CA LYS A 55 -9.41 11.60 -7.87
C LYS A 55 -8.08 10.96 -7.47
N ALA A 56 -7.75 9.80 -8.05
CA ALA A 56 -6.60 8.98 -7.61
C ALA A 56 -5.24 9.68 -7.81
N SER A 57 -5.06 10.39 -8.92
CA SER A 57 -3.83 11.16 -9.20
C SER A 57 -3.67 12.33 -8.23
N GLU A 58 -4.78 13.01 -7.95
CA GLU A 58 -4.83 14.20 -7.12
C GLU A 58 -4.63 13.86 -5.64
N THR A 59 -5.29 12.81 -5.13
CA THR A 59 -5.08 12.33 -3.77
C THR A 59 -3.67 11.78 -3.60
N SER A 60 -3.11 11.07 -4.59
CA SER A 60 -1.72 10.61 -4.54
C SER A 60 -0.74 11.78 -4.41
N THR A 61 -0.89 12.79 -5.26
CA THR A 61 -0.05 13.99 -5.23
C THR A 61 -0.19 14.75 -3.91
N ALA A 62 -1.42 14.90 -3.38
CA ALA A 62 -1.67 15.58 -2.12
C ALA A 62 -1.09 14.83 -0.90
N LEU A 63 -1.19 13.49 -0.87
CA LEU A 63 -0.61 12.66 0.18
C LEU A 63 0.92 12.72 0.13
N TRP A 64 1.53 12.71 -1.06
CA TRP A 64 2.96 12.95 -1.23
C TRP A 64 3.37 14.34 -0.74
N ALA A 65 2.59 15.39 -1.01
CA ALA A 65 2.85 16.73 -0.50
C ALA A 65 2.84 16.78 1.03
N LEU A 66 1.88 16.10 1.67
CA LEU A 66 1.84 16.03 3.13
C LEU A 66 3.03 15.26 3.71
N LEU A 67 3.34 14.07 3.17
CA LEU A 67 4.50 13.28 3.59
C LEU A 67 5.80 14.08 3.41
N ALA A 68 5.94 14.75 2.27
CA ALA A 68 7.10 15.55 1.94
C ALA A 68 7.28 16.75 2.88
N THR A 69 6.18 17.44 3.20
CA THR A 69 6.16 18.56 4.15
C THR A 69 6.59 18.11 5.54
N TYR A 70 6.05 16.98 6.01
CA TYR A 70 6.42 16.41 7.32
C TYR A 70 7.91 16.01 7.34
N GLY A 71 8.37 15.34 6.28
CA GLY A 71 9.79 15.01 6.10
C GLY A 71 10.69 16.25 6.11
N ASN A 72 10.24 17.37 5.53
CA ASN A 72 10.99 18.63 5.54
C ASN A 72 11.16 19.19 6.95
N VAL A 73 10.09 19.16 7.75
CA VAL A 73 10.12 19.61 9.15
C VAL A 73 11.08 18.76 9.97
N LEU A 74 11.06 17.44 9.80
CA LEU A 74 11.99 16.55 10.47
C LEU A 74 13.44 16.82 10.05
N ALA A 75 13.70 16.99 8.75
CA ALA A 75 15.03 17.34 8.27
C ALA A 75 15.51 18.69 8.84
N GLN A 76 14.63 19.69 8.93
CA GLN A 76 14.92 20.98 9.55
C GLN A 76 15.26 20.85 11.03
N GLN A 77 14.48 20.07 11.79
CA GLN A 77 14.69 19.86 13.22
C GLN A 77 15.96 19.07 13.52
N ARG A 78 16.27 18.06 12.69
CA ARG A 78 17.40 17.16 12.90
C ARG A 78 18.72 17.74 12.42
N PHE A 79 18.71 18.49 11.32
CA PHE A 79 19.95 18.90 10.63
C PHE A 79 20.08 20.43 10.47
N GLY A 80 19.13 21.22 11.00
CA GLY A 80 19.17 22.68 10.95
C GLY A 80 19.02 23.26 9.54
N ILE A 81 18.52 22.48 8.58
CA ILE A 81 18.36 22.92 7.19
C ILE A 81 16.98 23.50 6.93
N THR A 82 16.91 24.62 6.21
CA THR A 82 15.66 25.13 5.62
C THR A 82 15.75 25.00 4.10
N GLN A 83 14.67 24.54 3.48
CA GLN A 83 14.59 24.25 2.05
C GLN A 83 13.15 24.23 1.56
N THR A 84 12.99 24.44 0.25
CA THR A 84 11.77 24.18 -0.51
C THR A 84 11.67 22.69 -0.87
N VAL A 85 10.45 22.23 -1.08
CA VAL A 85 10.15 20.87 -1.54
C VAL A 85 9.26 20.93 -2.78
N THR A 86 9.57 20.16 -3.79
CA THR A 86 8.76 20.01 -5.00
C THR A 86 8.22 18.61 -5.11
N VAL A 87 6.92 18.48 -5.33
CA VAL A 87 6.21 17.22 -5.59
C VAL A 87 5.89 17.16 -7.07
N ASN A 88 6.37 16.10 -7.73
CA ASN A 88 6.08 15.87 -9.14
C ASN A 88 4.76 15.07 -9.28
N SER A 89 3.73 15.68 -9.87
CA SER A 89 2.39 15.09 -9.94
C SER A 89 2.30 13.90 -10.92
N ASP A 90 3.12 13.88 -11.97
CA ASP A 90 3.23 12.74 -12.89
C ASP A 90 3.81 11.52 -12.16
N LEU A 91 4.96 11.67 -11.50
CA LEU A 91 5.59 10.63 -10.71
C LEU A 91 4.68 10.15 -9.57
N ALA A 92 3.95 11.06 -8.91
CA ALA A 92 2.97 10.70 -7.88
C ALA A 92 1.85 9.81 -8.43
N THR A 93 1.42 10.03 -9.68
CA THR A 93 0.43 9.17 -10.33
C THR A 93 1.05 7.84 -10.77
N ILE A 94 2.23 7.89 -11.39
CA ILE A 94 2.95 6.72 -11.90
C ILE A 94 3.32 5.74 -10.77
N PHE A 95 3.61 6.28 -9.58
CA PHE A 95 3.91 5.53 -8.37
C PHE A 95 2.88 4.43 -8.06
N ILE A 96 1.60 4.65 -8.37
CA ILE A 96 0.48 3.71 -8.13
C ILE A 96 0.67 2.36 -8.83
N PHE A 97 1.56 2.29 -9.82
CA PHE A 97 1.87 1.07 -10.55
C PHE A 97 3.37 0.93 -10.84
N ALA A 98 4.22 1.51 -10.00
CA ALA A 98 5.67 1.50 -10.18
C ALA A 98 6.26 0.09 -10.38
N PHE A 99 5.71 -0.93 -9.71
CA PHE A 99 6.14 -2.33 -9.86
C PHE A 99 6.02 -2.87 -11.30
N MET A 100 5.08 -2.33 -12.10
CA MET A 100 4.94 -2.71 -13.51
C MET A 100 6.01 -2.07 -14.39
N LEU A 101 6.61 -0.99 -13.93
CA LEU A 101 7.60 -0.21 -14.66
C LEU A 101 9.03 -0.59 -14.32
N THR A 102 9.23 -1.35 -13.24
CA THR A 102 10.53 -1.89 -12.89
C THR A 102 11.04 -2.85 -13.98
N LYS A 103 12.28 -2.64 -14.41
CA LYS A 103 12.94 -3.46 -15.43
C LYS A 103 14.27 -4.00 -14.94
N PHE A 104 14.62 -5.21 -15.38
CA PHE A 104 15.94 -5.79 -15.24
C PHE A 104 16.78 -5.42 -16.47
N GLY A 105 17.67 -4.43 -16.33
CA GLY A 105 18.21 -3.73 -17.49
C GLY A 105 17.07 -3.16 -18.36
N ASP A 106 16.97 -3.66 -19.60
CA ASP A 106 15.90 -3.27 -20.54
C ASP A 106 14.67 -4.19 -20.50
N LYS A 107 14.72 -5.31 -19.77
CA LYS A 107 13.65 -6.33 -19.74
C LYS A 107 12.58 -5.99 -18.72
N SER A 108 11.32 -5.97 -19.14
CA SER A 108 10.19 -5.73 -18.23
C SER A 108 9.98 -6.87 -17.25
N ILE A 109 9.22 -6.63 -16.17
CA ILE A 109 8.84 -7.66 -15.21
C ILE A 109 8.06 -8.83 -15.84
N GLY A 110 7.40 -8.61 -16.99
CA GLY A 110 6.66 -9.63 -17.72
C GLY A 110 7.49 -10.37 -18.78
N ASP A 111 8.78 -10.05 -18.93
CA ASP A 111 9.67 -10.70 -19.89
C ASP A 111 9.83 -12.21 -19.56
N PRO A 112 9.74 -13.12 -20.55
CA PRO A 112 9.84 -14.57 -20.32
C PRO A 112 11.14 -15.02 -19.63
N ASP A 113 12.24 -14.27 -19.77
CA ASP A 113 13.51 -14.58 -19.11
C ASP A 113 13.53 -14.10 -17.64
N ILE A 114 12.65 -13.16 -17.29
CA ILE A 114 12.55 -12.58 -15.95
C ILE A 114 11.51 -13.31 -15.09
N VAL A 115 10.36 -13.67 -15.66
CA VAL A 115 9.24 -14.30 -14.93
C VAL A 115 9.66 -15.49 -14.05
N PRO A 116 10.47 -16.47 -14.52
CA PRO A 116 10.85 -17.62 -13.71
C PRO A 116 11.61 -17.27 -12.42
N ARG A 117 12.32 -16.13 -12.40
CA ARG A 117 13.17 -15.70 -11.28
C ARG A 117 12.37 -15.40 -10.03
N TYR A 118 11.19 -14.79 -10.18
CA TYR A 118 10.31 -14.45 -9.07
C TYR A 118 9.09 -15.38 -8.95
N GLN A 119 8.70 -16.07 -10.01
CA GLN A 119 7.53 -16.97 -9.99
C GLN A 119 7.71 -18.14 -9.02
N LYS A 120 8.96 -18.51 -8.68
CA LYS A 120 9.29 -19.49 -7.62
C LYS A 120 8.67 -19.17 -6.26
N TYR A 121 8.29 -17.91 -6.00
CA TYR A 121 7.65 -17.49 -4.76
C TYR A 121 6.12 -17.70 -4.76
N ASP A 122 5.51 -18.07 -5.88
CA ASP A 122 4.10 -18.48 -5.98
C ASP A 122 3.92 -19.96 -5.58
N LEU A 123 4.08 -20.24 -4.28
CA LEU A 123 3.99 -21.60 -3.74
C LEU A 123 2.61 -22.24 -3.95
N ALA A 124 1.56 -21.42 -4.06
CA ALA A 124 0.18 -21.88 -4.20
C ALA A 124 -0.32 -21.85 -5.65
N LYS A 125 0.55 -21.59 -6.64
CA LYS A 125 0.21 -21.55 -8.08
C LYS A 125 -0.97 -20.63 -8.39
N GLN A 126 -1.06 -19.48 -7.71
CA GLN A 126 -2.16 -18.53 -7.83
C GLN A 126 -2.27 -17.90 -9.22
N TYR A 127 -1.21 -17.93 -10.04
CA TYR A 127 -1.24 -17.37 -11.39
C TYR A 127 -1.96 -18.25 -12.43
N LEU A 128 -2.27 -19.52 -12.10
CA LEU A 128 -3.07 -20.38 -12.98
C LEU A 128 -4.47 -19.78 -13.17
N PRO A 129 -5.03 -19.72 -14.40
CA PRO A 129 -6.30 -19.05 -14.68
C PRO A 129 -7.44 -19.43 -13.72
N TRP A 130 -7.64 -20.73 -13.49
CA TRP A 130 -8.63 -21.25 -12.54
C TRP A 130 -8.49 -20.64 -11.14
N ARG A 131 -7.28 -20.67 -10.58
CA ARG A 131 -6.99 -20.20 -9.21
C ARG A 131 -6.98 -18.68 -9.13
N ARG A 132 -6.49 -18.00 -10.15
CA ARG A 132 -6.44 -16.54 -10.23
C ARG A 132 -7.83 -15.91 -10.29
N LEU A 133 -8.73 -16.49 -11.08
CA LEU A 133 -10.10 -16.00 -11.26
C LEU A 133 -11.02 -16.31 -10.07
N CYS A 134 -10.54 -17.08 -9.09
CA CYS A 134 -11.17 -17.18 -7.78
C CYS A 134 -11.23 -15.81 -7.08
N THR A 135 -10.26 -14.92 -7.35
CA THR A 135 -10.32 -13.52 -6.93
C THR A 135 -11.08 -12.70 -7.97
N ASN A 136 -12.35 -12.37 -7.70
CA ASN A 136 -13.20 -11.58 -8.58
C ASN A 136 -14.51 -11.17 -7.91
N VAL A 137 -15.32 -10.35 -8.59
CA VAL A 137 -16.69 -10.04 -8.20
C VAL A 137 -17.68 -10.87 -9.02
N TYR A 138 -18.58 -11.59 -8.36
CA TYR A 138 -19.56 -12.46 -9.00
C TYR A 138 -20.98 -12.21 -8.48
N PRO A 139 -22.01 -12.39 -9.33
CA PRO A 139 -23.39 -12.25 -8.91
C PRO A 139 -23.82 -13.41 -8.01
N THR A 140 -24.68 -13.13 -7.04
CA THR A 140 -25.20 -14.11 -6.07
C THR A 140 -26.68 -14.42 -6.33
N LYS A 141 -27.22 -15.42 -5.63
CA LYS A 141 -28.61 -15.89 -5.79
C LYS A 141 -29.66 -14.81 -5.54
N ASP A 142 -29.40 -13.95 -4.56
CA ASP A 142 -30.28 -12.88 -4.07
C ASP A 142 -30.15 -11.57 -4.87
N GLY A 143 -29.50 -11.60 -6.04
CA GLY A 143 -29.31 -10.43 -6.89
C GLY A 143 -28.29 -9.42 -6.36
N ARG A 144 -27.54 -9.81 -5.33
CA ARG A 144 -26.38 -9.07 -4.81
C ARG A 144 -25.11 -9.48 -5.56
N TRP A 145 -23.99 -8.90 -5.16
CA TRP A 145 -22.68 -9.19 -5.70
C TRP A 145 -21.71 -9.49 -4.57
N PHE A 146 -20.90 -10.53 -4.73
CA PHE A 146 -19.90 -10.93 -3.75
C PHE A 146 -18.51 -10.95 -4.38
N HIS A 147 -17.57 -10.27 -3.73
CA HIS A 147 -16.18 -10.32 -4.09
C HIS A 147 -15.51 -11.48 -3.34
N THR A 148 -15.21 -12.57 -4.06
CA THR A 148 -14.38 -13.67 -3.54
C THR A 148 -12.89 -13.31 -3.64
N HIS A 149 -12.05 -13.78 -2.72
CA HIS A 149 -10.61 -13.54 -2.79
C HIS A 149 -9.78 -14.77 -2.41
N ALA A 150 -8.70 -15.03 -3.14
CA ALA A 150 -7.82 -16.19 -2.95
C ALA A 150 -6.74 -16.00 -1.87
N SER A 151 -6.37 -14.76 -1.50
CA SER A 151 -5.40 -14.48 -0.42
C SER A 151 -4.04 -15.19 -0.57
N LEU A 152 -3.50 -15.23 -1.79
CA LEU A 152 -2.29 -15.97 -2.16
C LEU A 152 -2.40 -17.51 -2.05
N ASP A 153 -3.55 -18.06 -1.69
CA ASP A 153 -3.87 -19.49 -1.81
C ASP A 153 -5.38 -19.71 -1.99
N ALA A 154 -5.79 -19.99 -3.24
CA ALA A 154 -7.18 -20.18 -3.61
C ALA A 154 -7.84 -21.43 -2.97
N ASN A 155 -7.10 -22.34 -2.34
CA ASN A 155 -7.62 -23.61 -1.84
C ASN A 155 -8.81 -23.42 -0.90
N LYS A 156 -8.71 -22.51 0.07
CA LYS A 156 -9.78 -22.28 1.05
C LYS A 156 -11.06 -21.80 0.39
N THR A 157 -10.96 -20.81 -0.50
CA THR A 157 -12.12 -20.27 -1.22
C THR A 157 -12.74 -21.32 -2.15
N LEU A 158 -11.92 -22.10 -2.85
CA LEU A 158 -12.39 -23.17 -3.72
C LEU A 158 -13.12 -24.27 -2.92
N GLN A 159 -12.55 -24.71 -1.80
CA GLN A 159 -13.17 -25.69 -0.92
C GLN A 159 -14.47 -25.18 -0.28
N MET A 160 -14.50 -23.92 0.17
CA MET A 160 -15.70 -23.25 0.66
C MET A 160 -16.82 -23.29 -0.39
N LEU A 161 -16.49 -23.03 -1.65
CA LEU A 161 -17.41 -23.09 -2.77
C LEU A 161 -17.67 -24.52 -3.28
N GLY A 162 -17.12 -25.57 -2.67
CA GLY A 162 -17.26 -26.94 -3.18
C GLY A 162 -16.70 -27.16 -4.59
N LEU A 163 -15.73 -26.33 -5.00
CA LEU A 163 -15.05 -26.37 -6.29
C LEU A 163 -13.71 -27.12 -6.19
N PRO A 164 -13.24 -27.75 -7.29
CA PRO A 164 -11.94 -28.42 -7.27
C PRO A 164 -10.80 -27.41 -7.05
N THR A 165 -9.77 -27.80 -6.29
CA THR A 165 -8.61 -26.96 -6.00
C THR A 165 -7.71 -26.71 -7.22
N SER A 166 -7.89 -27.50 -8.28
CA SER A 166 -7.18 -27.40 -9.55
C SER A 166 -8.12 -27.70 -10.71
N ASP A 167 -7.90 -27.01 -11.83
CA ASP A 167 -8.63 -27.24 -13.08
C ASP A 167 -7.72 -26.81 -14.24
N ASP A 168 -7.71 -27.60 -15.32
CA ASP A 168 -6.84 -27.39 -16.48
C ASP A 168 -7.48 -26.51 -17.55
N GLU A 169 -8.73 -26.04 -17.34
CA GLU A 169 -9.37 -25.07 -18.23
C GLU A 169 -8.53 -23.79 -18.31
N LYS A 170 -8.30 -23.34 -19.54
CA LYS A 170 -7.48 -22.16 -19.87
C LYS A 170 -8.31 -21.01 -20.41
N ASP A 171 -9.51 -21.30 -20.91
CA ASP A 171 -10.45 -20.28 -21.36
C ASP A 171 -11.03 -19.54 -20.15
N GLU A 172 -10.52 -18.32 -19.94
CA GLU A 172 -10.92 -17.48 -18.81
C GLU A 172 -12.42 -17.20 -18.79
N LEU A 173 -13.10 -17.08 -19.93
CA LEU A 173 -14.53 -16.81 -19.97
C LEU A 173 -15.36 -18.01 -19.53
N LYS A 174 -14.93 -19.24 -19.87
CA LYS A 174 -15.55 -20.47 -19.36
C LYS A 174 -15.35 -20.61 -17.86
N ILE A 175 -14.14 -20.30 -17.37
CA ILE A 175 -13.84 -20.30 -15.94
C ILE A 175 -14.73 -19.30 -15.20
N ILE A 176 -14.83 -18.07 -15.71
CA ILE A 176 -15.70 -17.02 -15.18
C ILE A 176 -17.16 -17.50 -15.14
N GLY A 177 -17.65 -18.12 -16.22
CA GLY A 177 -18.99 -18.71 -16.27
C GLY A 177 -19.25 -19.70 -15.14
N ARG A 178 -18.30 -20.61 -14.90
CA ARG A 178 -18.40 -21.60 -13.81
C ARG A 178 -18.41 -20.96 -12.43
N TYR A 179 -17.62 -19.91 -12.20
CA TYR A 179 -17.69 -19.15 -10.95
C TYR A 179 -19.02 -18.43 -10.80
N CYS A 180 -19.52 -17.77 -11.85
CA CYS A 180 -20.84 -17.13 -11.84
C CYS A 180 -21.94 -18.13 -11.50
N ASP A 181 -21.95 -19.30 -12.15
CA ASP A 181 -22.95 -20.33 -11.89
C ASP A 181 -22.87 -20.81 -10.45
N LYS A 182 -21.66 -21.02 -9.93
CA LYS A 182 -21.47 -21.49 -8.56
C LYS A 182 -21.89 -20.46 -7.51
N LEU A 183 -21.52 -19.19 -7.68
CA LEU A 183 -21.85 -18.14 -6.71
C LEU A 183 -23.35 -17.82 -6.70
N ARG A 184 -24.08 -18.05 -7.81
CA ARG A 184 -25.54 -17.95 -7.88
C ARG A 184 -26.31 -19.04 -7.12
N GLU A 185 -25.62 -20.05 -6.58
CA GLU A 185 -26.25 -21.04 -5.69
C GLU A 185 -26.45 -20.49 -4.27
N TYR A 186 -25.75 -19.41 -3.90
CA TYR A 186 -25.67 -18.90 -2.53
C TYR A 186 -26.16 -17.45 -2.42
N ASP A 187 -26.78 -17.11 -1.29
CA ASP A 187 -27.12 -15.73 -0.94
C ASP A 187 -25.85 -14.99 -0.46
N ALA A 188 -25.73 -13.68 -0.73
CA ALA A 188 -24.53 -12.93 -0.40
C ALA A 188 -24.22 -12.90 1.11
N ALA A 189 -25.25 -12.86 1.96
CA ALA A 189 -25.08 -12.90 3.41
C ALA A 189 -24.52 -14.25 3.90
N TRP A 190 -24.89 -15.36 3.26
CA TRP A 190 -24.32 -16.67 3.58
C TRP A 190 -22.85 -16.73 3.18
N LEU A 191 -22.52 -16.25 1.97
CA LEU A 191 -21.13 -16.18 1.50
C LEU A 191 -20.26 -15.32 2.41
N ASP A 192 -20.79 -14.19 2.89
CA ASP A 192 -20.07 -13.30 3.81
C ASP A 192 -19.73 -13.98 5.14
N LEU A 193 -20.70 -14.67 5.74
CA LEU A 193 -20.53 -15.43 6.98
C LEU A 193 -19.53 -16.58 6.79
N GLU A 194 -19.73 -17.41 5.76
CA GLU A 194 -18.87 -18.58 5.51
C GLU A 194 -17.44 -18.16 5.22
N ALA A 195 -17.23 -17.18 4.34
CA ALA A 195 -15.90 -16.72 3.98
C ALA A 195 -15.17 -16.17 5.21
N ASN A 196 -15.78 -15.23 5.92
CA ASN A 196 -15.08 -14.44 6.93
C ASN A 196 -15.04 -15.12 8.31
N GLU A 197 -16.13 -15.75 8.75
CA GLU A 197 -16.22 -16.28 10.12
C GLU A 197 -15.77 -17.75 10.21
N HIS A 198 -16.18 -18.59 9.24
CA HIS A 198 -15.84 -20.01 9.23
C HIS A 198 -14.48 -20.28 8.57
N TRP A 199 -14.31 -19.89 7.31
CA TRP A 199 -13.08 -20.15 6.55
C TRP A 199 -11.95 -19.17 6.84
N ARG A 200 -12.28 -18.02 7.45
CA ARG A 200 -11.36 -16.90 7.73
C ARG A 200 -10.57 -16.53 6.49
N GLN A 201 -11.29 -16.38 5.39
CA GLN A 201 -10.80 -16.10 4.06
C GLN A 201 -11.43 -14.80 3.57
N ALA A 202 -10.63 -13.94 2.94
CA ALA A 202 -11.10 -12.64 2.50
C ALA A 202 -12.24 -12.80 1.49
N GLY A 203 -13.33 -12.10 1.75
CA GLY A 203 -14.49 -11.97 0.87
C GLY A 203 -15.42 -10.89 1.43
N CYS A 204 -16.22 -10.26 0.57
CA CYS A 204 -17.19 -9.27 1.02
C CYS A 204 -18.35 -9.13 0.04
N ILE A 205 -19.50 -8.68 0.54
CA ILE A 205 -20.57 -8.16 -0.28
C ILE A 205 -20.10 -6.83 -0.88
N ALA A 206 -20.28 -6.63 -2.18
CA ALA A 206 -20.03 -5.34 -2.80
C ALA A 206 -21.18 -4.37 -2.44
N LEU A 207 -20.90 -3.45 -1.53
CA LEU A 207 -21.87 -2.46 -1.04
C LEU A 207 -21.78 -1.20 -1.87
N THR A 208 -22.89 -0.49 -2.07
CA THR A 208 -22.84 0.91 -2.52
C THR A 208 -22.23 1.81 -1.43
N LYS A 209 -21.79 3.02 -1.80
CA LYS A 209 -21.28 4.01 -0.83
C LYS A 209 -22.32 4.29 0.26
N GLU A 210 -23.59 4.41 -0.12
CA GLU A 210 -24.70 4.69 0.78
C GLU A 210 -24.94 3.53 1.76
N GLU A 211 -24.91 2.28 1.27
CA GLU A 211 -25.03 1.08 2.11
C GLU A 211 -23.85 0.97 3.10
N TYR A 212 -22.62 1.23 2.63
CA TYR A 212 -21.44 1.22 3.50
C TYR A 212 -21.56 2.24 4.63
N LEU A 213 -21.88 3.49 4.32
CA LEU A 213 -22.05 4.56 5.32
C LEU A 213 -23.23 4.28 6.28
N ALA A 214 -24.26 3.56 5.83
CA ALA A 214 -25.38 3.15 6.67
C ALA A 214 -25.08 1.93 7.56
N SER A 215 -24.08 1.12 7.20
CA SER A 215 -23.68 -0.08 7.95
C SER A 215 -23.13 0.26 9.34
N GLU A 216 -23.18 -0.71 10.27
CA GLU A 216 -22.58 -0.56 11.59
C GLU A 216 -21.07 -0.29 11.51
N HIS A 217 -20.38 -0.97 10.58
CA HIS A 217 -18.95 -0.77 10.37
C HIS A 217 -18.62 0.62 9.86
N GLY A 218 -19.27 1.04 8.77
CA GLY A 218 -19.06 2.36 8.19
C GLY A 218 -19.32 3.48 9.19
N LYS A 219 -20.34 3.37 10.04
CA LYS A 219 -20.62 4.34 11.12
C LYS A 219 -19.50 4.43 12.15
N VAL A 220 -18.90 3.30 12.54
CA VAL A 220 -17.82 3.30 13.55
C VAL A 220 -16.55 3.96 12.99
N VAL A 221 -16.18 3.64 11.75
CA VAL A 221 -14.93 4.14 11.15
C VAL A 221 -15.09 5.45 10.38
N ALA A 222 -16.32 5.99 10.23
CA ALA A 222 -16.60 7.23 9.50
C ALA A 222 -15.82 8.45 10.04
N HIS A 223 -15.48 8.42 11.33
CA HIS A 223 -14.77 9.51 11.99
C HIS A 223 -13.26 9.31 12.02
N ASP A 224 -12.76 8.17 11.53
CA ASP A 224 -11.32 7.92 11.50
C ASP A 224 -10.64 8.88 10.50
N PRO A 225 -9.51 9.50 10.88
CA PRO A 225 -8.61 10.13 9.92
C PRO A 225 -7.96 9.07 9.01
N ILE A 226 -7.17 9.52 8.03
CA ILE A 226 -6.39 8.63 7.15
C ILE A 226 -5.42 7.71 7.90
N TYR A 227 -4.95 8.10 9.09
CA TYR A 227 -4.21 7.25 10.03
C TYR A 227 -4.43 7.71 11.48
N LEU A 228 -4.27 6.81 12.44
CA LEU A 228 -4.32 7.10 13.88
C LEU A 228 -2.93 6.97 14.50
N VAL A 229 -2.57 7.88 15.42
CA VAL A 229 -1.36 7.81 16.26
C VAL A 229 -1.78 7.93 17.71
N GLU A 230 -1.60 6.86 18.48
CA GLU A 230 -2.04 6.76 19.86
C GLU A 230 -0.86 6.45 20.77
N ALA A 231 -0.76 7.14 21.92
CA ALA A 231 0.17 6.74 22.98
C ALA A 231 -0.31 5.40 23.56
N PHE A 232 0.55 4.41 23.59
CA PHE A 232 0.21 3.06 24.02
C PHE A 232 0.55 2.84 25.49
N GLN A 233 -0.48 2.66 26.31
CA GLN A 233 -0.41 2.52 27.78
C GLN A 233 0.33 3.71 28.42
N ASP A 234 -0.41 4.60 29.09
CA ASP A 234 0.04 5.89 29.66
C ASP A 234 1.07 5.74 30.81
N GLU A 235 2.21 5.14 30.50
CA GLU A 235 3.37 4.98 31.38
C GLU A 235 4.54 5.78 30.79
N ARG A 236 5.05 6.72 31.58
CA ARG A 236 6.02 7.72 31.14
C ARG A 236 7.42 7.11 30.94
N LEU A 237 7.63 6.46 29.80
CA LEU A 237 8.99 6.27 29.27
C LEU A 237 9.56 7.63 28.87
N PRO A 238 10.87 7.88 29.09
CA PRO A 238 11.46 9.16 28.73
C PRO A 238 11.41 9.39 27.21
N PRO A 239 11.45 10.66 26.76
CA PRO A 239 11.69 11.01 25.37
C PRO A 239 12.88 10.24 24.76
N VAL A 240 12.69 9.68 23.57
CA VAL A 240 13.76 8.97 22.84
C VAL A 240 14.32 9.90 21.78
N PRO A 241 15.51 10.50 21.98
CA PRO A 241 16.05 11.43 21.00
C PRO A 241 16.25 10.75 19.65
N TRP A 242 16.14 11.54 18.58
CA TRP A 242 16.50 11.07 17.24
C TRP A 242 17.94 10.52 17.24
N PRO A 243 18.21 9.43 16.50
CA PRO A 243 19.57 8.92 16.33
C PRO A 243 20.50 10.04 15.86
N GLN A 244 21.65 10.16 16.51
CA GLN A 244 22.71 11.06 16.08
C GLN A 244 23.34 10.49 14.81
N VAL A 245 23.49 11.34 13.80
CA VAL A 245 24.12 11.01 12.53
C VAL A 245 25.22 12.02 12.31
N ASP A 246 26.46 11.59 12.54
CA ASP A 246 27.62 12.46 12.37
C ASP A 246 27.81 12.77 10.88
N ASN A 247 27.85 14.06 10.53
CA ASN A 247 28.10 14.55 9.17
C ASN A 247 27.16 13.97 8.10
N SER A 248 25.84 13.91 8.37
CA SER A 248 24.87 13.54 7.33
C SER A 248 25.10 14.37 6.06
N THR A 249 25.34 13.68 4.95
CA THR A 249 25.50 14.29 3.62
C THR A 249 24.20 14.31 2.82
N THR A 250 23.17 13.59 3.30
CA THR A 250 21.88 13.43 2.61
C THR A 250 20.73 14.15 3.30
N PHE A 251 20.88 14.48 4.60
CA PHE A 251 19.85 15.14 5.43
C PHE A 251 18.49 14.44 5.39
N ARG A 252 18.49 13.10 5.27
CA ARG A 252 17.28 12.30 5.16
C ARG A 252 16.56 12.20 6.52
N PRO A 253 15.25 12.48 6.60
CA PRO A 253 14.57 12.68 7.89
C PRO A 253 14.46 11.43 8.76
N LEU A 254 14.62 10.21 8.20
CA LEU A 254 14.63 8.95 8.95
C LEU A 254 16.02 8.30 9.04
N GLU A 255 17.09 9.03 8.70
CA GLU A 255 18.45 8.51 8.79
C GLU A 255 18.76 8.00 10.20
N GLY A 256 19.28 6.76 10.31
CA GLY A 256 19.57 6.10 11.57
C GLY A 256 18.38 5.40 12.26
N ILE A 257 17.14 5.57 11.77
CA ILE A 257 15.98 4.85 12.29
C ILE A 257 15.99 3.40 11.81
N LYS A 258 15.74 2.46 12.73
CA LYS A 258 15.71 1.02 12.45
C LYS A 258 14.27 0.48 12.42
N ILE A 259 13.85 -0.11 11.30
CA ILE A 259 12.50 -0.64 11.11
C ILE A 259 12.53 -2.15 10.83
N LEU A 260 11.75 -2.90 11.61
CA LEU A 260 11.43 -4.30 11.30
C LEU A 260 10.14 -4.37 10.50
N ASP A 261 10.26 -4.83 9.26
CA ASP A 261 9.15 -4.94 8.30
C ASP A 261 8.61 -6.38 8.30
N LEU A 262 7.46 -6.59 8.94
CA LEU A 262 6.68 -7.84 8.94
C LEU A 262 5.44 -7.72 8.04
N THR A 263 5.65 -7.24 6.82
CA THR A 263 4.57 -7.00 5.85
C THR A 263 4.75 -7.81 4.56
N ARG A 264 3.64 -7.93 3.82
CA ARG A 264 3.55 -8.69 2.56
C ARG A 264 2.59 -7.97 1.59
N ALA A 265 2.56 -8.42 0.34
CA ALA A 265 1.79 -7.82 -0.74
C ALA A 265 2.26 -6.40 -1.12
N ILE A 266 1.46 -5.34 -0.92
CA ILE A 266 1.74 -4.00 -1.44
C ILE A 266 1.72 -2.93 -0.33
N ALA A 267 0.59 -2.72 0.36
CA ALA A 267 0.43 -1.58 1.28
C ALA A 267 1.52 -1.47 2.36
N GLY A 268 1.64 -2.49 3.20
CA GLY A 268 2.70 -2.57 4.22
C GLY A 268 4.12 -2.47 3.62
N PRO A 269 4.46 -3.24 2.56
CA PRO A 269 5.77 -3.13 1.95
C PRO A 269 6.07 -1.74 1.39
N THR A 270 5.08 -1.02 0.88
CA THR A 270 5.23 0.38 0.44
C THR A 270 5.57 1.29 1.61
N ILE A 271 4.94 1.14 2.79
CA ILE A 271 5.29 1.93 3.99
C ILE A 271 6.79 1.80 4.29
N ALA A 272 7.28 0.57 4.38
CA ALA A 272 8.67 0.28 4.71
C ALA A 272 9.64 0.75 3.60
N ARG A 273 9.26 0.59 2.33
CA ARG A 273 10.08 1.12 1.21
C ARG A 273 10.18 2.63 1.29
N LEU A 274 9.08 3.34 1.50
CA LEU A 274 9.12 4.79 1.63
C LEU A 274 9.96 5.21 2.84
N ALA A 275 9.84 4.53 3.97
CA ALA A 275 10.71 4.81 5.11
C ALA A 275 12.20 4.64 4.77
N ALA A 276 12.57 3.61 3.99
CA ALA A 276 13.94 3.43 3.49
C ALA A 276 14.38 4.55 2.55
N LEU A 277 13.51 5.00 1.63
CA LEU A 277 13.77 6.15 0.76
C LEU A 277 14.08 7.42 1.57
N PHE A 278 13.38 7.59 2.69
CA PHE A 278 13.57 8.68 3.65
C PHE A 278 14.70 8.44 4.66
N GLY A 279 15.49 7.36 4.53
CA GLY A 279 16.73 7.13 5.26
C GLY A 279 16.69 6.04 6.34
N ALA A 280 15.56 5.38 6.56
CA ALA A 280 15.48 4.31 7.56
C ALA A 280 16.26 3.06 7.10
N THR A 281 16.92 2.38 8.03
CA THR A 281 17.41 1.02 7.80
C THR A 281 16.27 0.03 8.01
N VAL A 282 15.92 -0.71 6.96
CA VAL A 282 14.75 -1.61 6.97
C VAL A 282 15.21 -3.06 6.83
N VAL A 283 14.88 -3.86 7.84
CA VAL A 283 15.04 -5.32 7.83
C VAL A 283 13.67 -5.95 7.66
N ARG A 284 13.43 -6.54 6.48
CA ARG A 284 12.23 -7.31 6.19
C ARG A 284 12.37 -8.72 6.72
N ILE A 285 11.38 -9.16 7.49
CA ILE A 285 11.28 -10.53 8.00
C ILE A 285 10.38 -11.33 7.06
N SER A 286 10.98 -12.22 6.29
CA SER A 286 10.28 -13.15 5.41
C SER A 286 10.50 -14.60 5.87
N HIS A 287 9.85 -15.56 5.22
CA HIS A 287 10.14 -16.98 5.43
C HIS A 287 9.89 -17.76 4.16
N GLU A 288 10.79 -18.66 3.79
CA GLU A 288 10.76 -19.41 2.52
C GLU A 288 9.39 -20.06 2.24
N GLN A 289 8.70 -20.54 3.29
CA GLN A 289 7.40 -21.21 3.20
C GLN A 289 6.19 -20.27 3.07
N LEU A 290 6.40 -18.95 3.08
CA LEU A 290 5.34 -17.96 2.83
C LEU A 290 5.30 -17.59 1.34
N SER A 291 4.18 -17.79 0.65
CA SER A 291 4.07 -17.36 -0.75
C SER A 291 4.19 -15.83 -0.90
N GLU A 292 4.70 -15.33 -2.02
CA GLU A 292 4.75 -13.89 -2.30
C GLU A 292 4.22 -13.57 -3.70
N LEU A 293 3.84 -12.31 -3.90
CA LEU A 293 3.62 -11.74 -5.23
C LEU A 293 4.98 -11.36 -5.83
N GLY A 294 5.67 -12.34 -6.41
CA GLY A 294 7.07 -12.20 -6.82
C GLY A 294 7.37 -10.99 -7.73
N ALA A 295 6.48 -10.68 -8.68
CA ALA A 295 6.64 -9.52 -9.57
C ALA A 295 6.64 -8.19 -8.79
N ILE A 296 5.79 -8.09 -7.77
CA ILE A 296 5.70 -6.92 -6.89
C ILE A 296 6.90 -6.87 -5.94
N LEU A 297 7.37 -8.04 -5.48
CA LEU A 297 8.49 -8.14 -4.55
C LEU A 297 9.75 -7.42 -5.05
N VAL A 298 10.01 -7.46 -6.36
CA VAL A 298 11.14 -6.76 -7.00
C VAL A 298 11.14 -5.27 -6.68
N GLU A 299 9.99 -4.62 -6.72
CA GLU A 299 9.88 -3.19 -6.47
C GLU A 299 9.63 -2.88 -4.99
N SER A 300 8.91 -3.75 -4.26
CA SER A 300 8.61 -3.55 -2.84
C SER A 300 9.80 -3.80 -1.91
N ASN A 301 10.84 -4.52 -2.37
CA ASN A 301 12.08 -4.76 -1.62
C ASN A 301 13.17 -3.69 -1.84
N LEU A 302 12.93 -2.66 -2.65
CA LEU A 302 13.86 -1.54 -2.79
C LEU A 302 14.16 -0.91 -1.42
N GLY A 303 15.44 -0.67 -1.13
CA GLY A 303 15.89 -0.09 0.14
C GLY A 303 15.88 -1.02 1.34
N LYS A 304 15.60 -2.32 1.17
CA LYS A 304 15.46 -3.27 2.28
C LYS A 304 16.48 -4.39 2.19
N VAL A 305 16.92 -4.87 3.35
CA VAL A 305 17.49 -6.21 3.46
C VAL A 305 16.40 -7.20 3.85
N ASP A 306 16.48 -8.42 3.33
CA ASP A 306 15.44 -9.44 3.49
C ASP A 306 16.00 -10.69 4.17
N VAL A 307 15.43 -11.04 5.32
CA VAL A 307 15.91 -12.11 6.21
C VAL A 307 14.90 -13.25 6.27
N ASN A 308 15.39 -14.48 6.10
CA ASN A 308 14.58 -15.69 6.25
C ASN A 308 14.46 -16.09 7.73
N LEU A 309 13.26 -16.01 8.30
CA LEU A 309 13.02 -16.29 9.71
C LEU A 309 11.69 -17.02 9.96
N ASP A 310 11.77 -18.25 10.47
CA ASP A 310 10.58 -18.98 10.92
C ASP A 310 10.16 -18.53 12.33
N LEU A 311 9.18 -17.61 12.39
CA LEU A 311 8.63 -17.11 13.65
C LEU A 311 7.81 -18.15 14.45
N LYS A 312 7.59 -19.36 13.92
CA LYS A 312 7.00 -20.47 14.67
C LYS A 312 8.06 -21.30 15.43
N SER A 313 9.33 -21.18 15.04
CA SER A 313 10.44 -21.85 15.72
C SER A 313 10.94 -21.01 16.89
N ASP A 314 11.39 -21.66 17.98
CA ASP A 314 11.97 -20.93 19.11
C ASP A 314 13.21 -20.12 18.69
N ALA A 315 14.06 -20.68 17.83
CA ALA A 315 15.26 -19.99 17.32
C ALA A 315 14.90 -18.72 16.50
N GLY A 316 13.87 -18.80 15.66
CA GLY A 316 13.39 -17.66 14.89
C GLY A 316 12.79 -16.58 15.79
N ARG A 317 12.02 -16.97 16.80
CA ARG A 317 11.46 -16.04 17.81
C ARG A 317 12.56 -15.33 18.60
N GLN A 318 13.57 -16.07 19.06
CA GLN A 318 14.71 -15.48 19.78
C GLN A 318 15.51 -14.51 18.90
N THR A 319 15.67 -14.83 17.62
CA THR A 319 16.34 -13.94 16.69
C THR A 319 15.55 -12.65 16.45
N LEU A 320 14.23 -12.73 16.28
CA LEU A 320 13.38 -11.54 16.16
C LEU A 320 13.44 -10.68 17.44
N LEU A 321 13.48 -11.30 18.63
CA LEU A 321 13.64 -10.59 19.90
C LEU A 321 14.95 -9.80 19.94
N ARG A 322 16.07 -10.38 19.50
CA ARG A 322 17.35 -9.67 19.42
C ARG A 322 17.29 -8.49 18.45
N LEU A 323 16.69 -8.65 17.28
CA LEU A 323 16.51 -7.55 16.33
C LEU A 323 15.65 -6.42 16.94
N LEU A 324 14.60 -6.79 17.69
CA LEU A 324 13.70 -5.87 18.37
C LEU A 324 14.39 -5.02 19.45
N GLU A 325 15.47 -5.50 20.08
CA GLU A 325 16.23 -4.73 21.09
C GLU A 325 16.71 -3.38 20.53
N ASP A 326 17.06 -3.35 19.25
CA ASP A 326 17.57 -2.18 18.54
C ASP A 326 16.54 -1.47 17.66
N ALA A 327 15.38 -2.08 17.39
CA ALA A 327 14.37 -1.50 16.53
C ALA A 327 13.73 -0.22 17.12
N ASP A 328 13.43 0.74 16.25
CA ASP A 328 12.61 1.92 16.56
C ASP A 328 11.15 1.72 16.17
N VAL A 329 10.92 0.93 15.13
CA VAL A 329 9.61 0.63 14.59
C VAL A 329 9.48 -0.87 14.33
N LEU A 330 8.37 -1.46 14.74
CA LEU A 330 7.90 -2.73 14.19
C LEU A 330 6.66 -2.46 13.33
N LEU A 331 6.69 -2.90 12.08
CA LEU A 331 5.60 -2.74 11.13
C LEU A 331 4.92 -4.09 10.89
N ASP A 332 3.64 -4.18 11.25
CA ASP A 332 2.80 -5.37 11.17
C ASP A 332 1.77 -5.22 10.04
N GLY A 333 1.90 -6.06 9.00
CA GLY A 333 0.93 -6.14 7.89
C GLY A 333 0.21 -7.48 7.86
N PHE A 334 0.28 -8.28 8.93
CA PHE A 334 -0.47 -9.52 8.99
C PHE A 334 -1.92 -9.28 9.40
N ARG A 335 -2.76 -10.29 9.16
CA ARG A 335 -4.16 -10.26 9.58
C ARG A 335 -4.25 -9.94 11.09
N PRO A 336 -5.22 -9.12 11.52
CA PRO A 336 -5.39 -8.77 12.93
C PRO A 336 -5.30 -9.99 13.87
N GLY A 337 -4.49 -9.87 14.91
CA GLY A 337 -4.24 -10.93 15.88
C GLY A 337 -3.22 -12.01 15.46
N ALA A 338 -2.66 -11.96 14.24
CA ALA A 338 -1.69 -12.97 13.79
C ALA A 338 -0.35 -12.88 14.53
N LEU A 339 0.23 -11.69 14.63
CA LEU A 339 1.46 -11.50 15.40
C LEU A 339 1.22 -11.65 16.91
N ASP A 340 0.04 -11.30 17.43
CA ASP A 340 -0.33 -11.60 18.82
C ASP A 340 -0.20 -13.10 19.14
N ARG A 341 -0.68 -13.98 18.25
CA ARG A 341 -0.56 -15.44 18.42
C ARG A 341 0.89 -15.95 18.35
N LEU A 342 1.79 -15.22 17.69
CA LEU A 342 3.22 -15.51 17.66
C LEU A 342 3.96 -14.90 18.86
N GLY A 343 3.27 -14.10 19.67
CA GLY A 343 3.83 -13.41 20.84
C GLY A 343 4.51 -12.09 20.49
N PHE A 344 4.19 -11.48 19.35
CA PHE A 344 4.75 -10.19 18.90
C PHE A 344 3.67 -9.14 18.62
N GLY A 345 2.51 -9.26 19.29
CA GLY A 345 1.47 -8.24 19.20
C GLY A 345 1.82 -6.95 19.95
N PRO A 346 1.06 -5.85 19.76
CA PRO A 346 1.37 -4.53 20.30
C PRO A 346 1.68 -4.53 21.80
N LYS A 347 0.83 -5.18 22.61
CA LYS A 347 0.99 -5.28 24.07
C LYS A 347 2.36 -5.85 24.46
N TYR A 348 2.79 -6.93 23.81
CA TYR A 348 4.05 -7.58 24.16
C TYR A 348 5.26 -6.75 23.71
N VAL A 349 5.23 -6.23 22.49
CA VAL A 349 6.35 -5.46 21.93
C VAL A 349 6.55 -4.15 22.70
N HIS A 350 5.47 -3.48 23.11
CA HIS A 350 5.57 -2.28 23.94
C HIS A 350 6.03 -2.56 25.37
N GLU A 351 5.66 -3.71 25.96
CA GLU A 351 6.22 -4.18 27.22
C GLU A 351 7.73 -4.49 27.11
N LEU A 352 8.17 -5.06 26.00
CA LEU A 352 9.61 -5.24 25.71
C LEU A 352 10.32 -3.88 25.61
N ALA A 353 9.73 -2.92 24.90
CA ALA A 353 10.24 -1.55 24.80
C ALA A 353 10.36 -0.88 26.18
N ARG A 354 9.40 -1.13 27.07
CA ARG A 354 9.42 -0.66 28.46
C ARG A 354 10.58 -1.25 29.25
N ARG A 355 10.82 -2.56 29.14
CA ARG A 355 11.93 -3.25 29.84
C ARG A 355 13.31 -2.75 29.43
N ARG A 356 13.49 -2.37 28.16
CA ARG A 356 14.74 -1.74 27.68
C ARG A 356 14.83 -0.24 27.99
N GLY A 357 13.80 0.38 28.58
CA GLY A 357 13.77 1.81 28.91
C GLY A 357 13.73 2.75 27.70
N ARG A 358 13.37 2.26 26.50
CA ARG A 358 13.38 3.01 25.24
C ARG A 358 12.10 2.73 24.45
N GLY A 359 11.24 3.74 24.34
CA GLY A 359 9.96 3.65 23.62
C GLY A 359 10.10 3.19 22.16
N LEU A 360 9.03 2.59 21.64
CA LEU A 360 8.97 2.04 20.29
C LEU A 360 7.64 2.42 19.61
N VAL A 361 7.67 2.52 18.28
CA VAL A 361 6.48 2.66 17.45
C VAL A 361 6.05 1.30 16.91
N TYR A 362 4.83 0.86 17.23
CA TYR A 362 4.22 -0.31 16.59
C TYR A 362 3.27 0.22 15.52
N ALA A 363 3.61 0.03 14.25
CA ALA A 363 2.76 0.39 13.13
C ALA A 363 2.01 -0.83 12.62
N ARG A 364 0.71 -0.71 12.35
CA ARG A 364 -0.14 -1.82 11.90
C ARG A 364 -1.12 -1.42 10.81
N GLU A 365 -1.14 -2.21 9.75
CA GLU A 365 -1.94 -1.99 8.56
C GLU A 365 -2.93 -3.15 8.35
N ASN A 366 -4.16 -2.83 7.97
CA ASN A 366 -5.16 -3.84 7.59
C ASN A 366 -6.15 -3.30 6.54
N CYS A 367 -7.10 -4.14 6.12
CA CYS A 367 -8.12 -3.70 5.16
C CYS A 367 -9.23 -2.84 5.79
N TYR A 368 -9.79 -3.27 6.94
CA TYR A 368 -11.09 -2.78 7.40
C TYR A 368 -11.04 -1.60 8.37
N GLY A 369 -9.88 -1.26 8.91
CA GLY A 369 -9.74 -0.41 10.08
C GLY A 369 -9.71 -1.21 11.38
N TRP A 370 -9.53 -0.51 12.51
CA TRP A 370 -9.30 -1.13 13.81
C TRP A 370 -10.50 -1.05 14.76
N GLY A 371 -11.58 -0.41 14.32
CA GLY A 371 -12.88 -0.39 15.00
C GLY A 371 -13.98 -1.08 14.18
N GLY A 372 -15.14 -1.27 14.80
CA GLY A 372 -16.33 -1.82 14.15
C GLY A 372 -16.32 -3.35 13.99
N PRO A 373 -17.46 -3.94 13.58
CA PRO A 373 -17.67 -5.38 13.53
C PRO A 373 -16.84 -6.11 12.46
N LEU A 374 -16.23 -5.41 11.49
CA LEU A 374 -15.41 -6.05 10.44
C LEU A 374 -13.91 -5.99 10.74
N SER A 375 -13.49 -5.40 11.86
CA SER A 375 -12.07 -5.13 12.18
C SER A 375 -11.19 -6.38 12.32
N HIS A 376 -11.77 -7.55 12.60
CA HIS A 376 -11.03 -8.82 12.71
C HIS A 376 -10.80 -9.53 11.37
N ARG A 377 -11.48 -9.09 10.30
CA ARG A 377 -11.50 -9.78 9.02
C ARG A 377 -10.20 -9.60 8.24
N SER A 378 -9.85 -10.59 7.43
CA SER A 378 -8.80 -10.44 6.43
C SER A 378 -9.32 -9.68 5.21
N GLY A 379 -8.48 -8.84 4.60
CA GLY A 379 -8.85 -8.15 3.37
C GLY A 379 -7.65 -7.77 2.52
N TRP A 380 -7.97 -7.13 1.41
CA TRP A 380 -7.10 -6.75 0.29
C TRP A 380 -7.68 -5.49 -0.33
N GLN A 381 -6.94 -4.76 -1.16
CA GLN A 381 -7.49 -3.55 -1.78
C GLN A 381 -8.83 -3.81 -2.48
N MET A 382 -8.94 -4.85 -3.32
CA MET A 382 -10.17 -5.07 -4.10
C MET A 382 -11.38 -5.41 -3.19
N ILE A 383 -11.12 -5.92 -1.98
CA ILE A 383 -12.14 -6.10 -0.93
C ILE A 383 -12.54 -4.73 -0.36
N SER A 384 -11.58 -3.86 -0.07
CA SER A 384 -11.85 -2.46 0.32
C SER A 384 -12.68 -1.75 -0.76
N ASP A 385 -12.25 -1.84 -2.03
CA ASP A 385 -12.92 -1.21 -3.17
C ASP A 385 -14.40 -1.64 -3.27
N ALA A 386 -14.68 -2.92 -3.05
CA ALA A 386 -16.02 -3.46 -3.06
C ALA A 386 -16.85 -3.09 -1.82
N VAL A 387 -16.28 -3.15 -0.61
CA VAL A 387 -17.03 -2.91 0.63
C VAL A 387 -17.34 -1.43 0.87
N VAL A 388 -16.45 -0.51 0.46
CA VAL A 388 -16.66 0.95 0.62
C VAL A 388 -17.50 1.55 -0.52
N GLY A 389 -17.72 0.79 -1.59
CA GLY A 389 -18.54 1.17 -2.74
C GLY A 389 -17.84 1.82 -3.91
N LEU A 390 -16.51 1.85 -3.93
CA LEU A 390 -15.75 2.28 -5.11
C LEU A 390 -16.03 1.41 -6.33
N SER A 391 -16.22 0.10 -6.14
CA SER A 391 -16.51 -0.78 -7.27
C SER A 391 -17.85 -0.45 -7.95
N TRP A 392 -18.84 0.00 -7.18
CA TRP A 392 -20.11 0.49 -7.74
C TRP A 392 -19.96 1.84 -8.44
N GLU A 393 -19.14 2.74 -7.91
CA GLU A 393 -18.82 4.00 -8.60
C GLU A 393 -18.14 3.76 -9.94
N MET A 394 -17.25 2.76 -10.02
CA MET A 394 -16.63 2.35 -11.28
C MET A 394 -17.65 1.76 -12.27
N GLY A 395 -18.58 0.93 -11.80
CA GLY A 395 -19.70 0.41 -12.60
C GLY A 395 -20.53 1.52 -13.23
N LYS A 396 -21.00 2.46 -12.39
CA LYS A 396 -21.74 3.66 -12.83
C LYS A 396 -20.92 4.50 -13.83
N PHE A 397 -19.63 4.67 -13.58
CA PHE A 397 -18.73 5.43 -14.45
C PHE A 397 -18.63 4.83 -15.86
N VAL A 398 -18.70 3.51 -16.03
CA VAL A 398 -18.72 2.89 -17.37
C VAL A 398 -20.13 2.62 -17.89
N GLY A 399 -21.17 3.12 -17.22
CA GLY A 399 -22.56 2.98 -17.63
C GLY A 399 -23.17 1.60 -17.39
N LEU A 400 -22.67 0.85 -16.40
CA LEU A 400 -23.13 -0.49 -16.07
C LEU A 400 -23.71 -0.58 -14.65
N ASP A 401 -24.72 -1.41 -14.48
CA ASP A 401 -25.35 -1.73 -13.18
C ASP A 401 -24.69 -2.98 -12.56
N GLU A 402 -23.37 -2.93 -12.41
CA GLU A 402 -22.57 -3.98 -11.77
C GLU A 402 -21.34 -3.38 -11.09
N PRO A 403 -20.87 -3.93 -9.96
CA PRO A 403 -19.64 -3.51 -9.33
C PRO A 403 -18.42 -3.98 -10.14
N ILE A 404 -17.49 -3.06 -10.41
CA ILE A 404 -16.27 -3.29 -11.18
C ILE A 404 -15.08 -2.83 -10.35
N VAL A 405 -14.08 -3.67 -10.18
CA VAL A 405 -12.87 -3.30 -9.45
C VAL A 405 -12.20 -2.09 -10.14
N PRO A 406 -11.92 -0.98 -9.43
CA PRO A 406 -11.20 0.16 -9.98
C PRO A 406 -9.79 -0.23 -10.46
N PRO A 407 -9.23 0.47 -11.45
CA PRO A 407 -7.93 0.13 -11.99
C PRO A 407 -6.79 0.45 -11.01
N LEU A 408 -5.74 -0.38 -11.08
CA LEU A 408 -4.47 -0.25 -10.36
C LEU A 408 -4.58 -0.43 -8.83
N PRO A 409 -3.50 -0.86 -8.13
CA PRO A 409 -3.49 -1.00 -6.68
C PRO A 409 -3.36 0.35 -5.94
N ASN A 410 -4.27 1.29 -6.23
CA ASN A 410 -4.29 2.63 -5.65
C ASN A 410 -4.32 2.64 -4.12
N ALA A 411 -5.32 1.99 -3.51
CA ALA A 411 -5.47 1.99 -2.05
C ALA A 411 -4.26 1.40 -1.33
N ASP A 412 -3.64 0.36 -1.89
CA ASP A 412 -2.42 -0.21 -1.32
C ASP A 412 -1.27 0.82 -1.32
N PHE A 413 -0.95 1.41 -2.47
CA PHE A 413 0.14 2.40 -2.55
C PHE A 413 -0.11 3.65 -1.71
N GLN A 414 -1.35 4.14 -1.68
CA GLN A 414 -1.70 5.33 -0.89
C GLN A 414 -1.67 5.05 0.62
N THR A 415 -2.11 3.87 1.05
CA THR A 415 -1.96 3.43 2.45
C THR A 415 -0.49 3.32 2.81
N GLY A 416 0.38 3.00 1.85
CA GLY A 416 1.83 3.09 1.97
C GLY A 416 2.34 4.49 2.36
N ILE A 417 1.90 5.53 1.65
CA ILE A 417 2.27 6.94 1.94
C ILE A 417 1.75 7.35 3.32
N ILE A 418 0.48 7.05 3.58
CA ILE A 418 -0.20 7.32 4.84
C ILE A 418 0.52 6.68 6.03
N GLY A 419 0.94 5.42 5.90
CA GLY A 419 1.64 4.72 6.97
C GLY A 419 3.05 5.25 7.23
N CYS A 420 3.77 5.65 6.19
CA CYS A 420 5.07 6.31 6.36
C CYS A 420 4.93 7.65 7.09
N LEU A 421 3.91 8.43 6.73
CA LEU A 421 3.56 9.67 7.43
C LEU A 421 3.18 9.42 8.90
N GLY A 422 2.37 8.40 9.17
CA GLY A 422 1.99 8.01 10.54
C GLY A 422 3.20 7.58 11.39
N ILE A 423 4.16 6.86 10.80
CA ILE A 423 5.43 6.52 11.45
C ILE A 423 6.26 7.78 11.76
N MET A 424 6.40 8.71 10.81
CA MET A 424 7.11 9.98 11.04
C MET A 424 6.47 10.78 12.18
N ASN A 425 5.14 10.87 12.21
CA ASN A 425 4.40 11.52 13.28
C ASN A 425 4.64 10.84 14.64
N ALA A 426 4.48 9.53 14.72
CA ALA A 426 4.71 8.79 15.96
C ALA A 426 6.16 8.86 16.46
N LEU A 427 7.16 8.83 15.57
CA LEU A 427 8.57 8.99 15.94
C LEU A 427 8.86 10.40 16.47
N ASP A 428 8.29 11.43 15.86
CA ASP A 428 8.41 12.82 16.31
C ASP A 428 7.81 13.00 17.70
N ARG A 429 6.59 12.48 17.93
CA ARG A 429 5.95 12.49 19.25
C ARG A 429 6.75 11.70 20.27
N ARG A 430 7.27 10.51 19.92
CA ARG A 430 8.18 9.74 20.78
C ARG A 430 9.44 10.51 21.17
N ALA A 431 9.98 11.31 20.26
CA ALA A 431 11.18 12.10 20.51
C ALA A 431 10.93 13.32 21.41
N ARG A 432 9.72 13.90 21.39
CA ARG A 432 9.37 15.08 22.21
C ARG A 432 8.69 14.72 23.54
N GLU A 433 7.75 13.79 23.48
CA GLU A 433 6.85 13.44 24.59
C GLU A 433 7.30 12.18 25.34
N GLY A 434 8.10 11.31 24.72
CA GLY A 434 8.38 9.97 25.24
C GLY A 434 7.22 9.01 25.07
N GLY A 435 7.30 7.85 25.73
CA GLY A 435 6.28 6.80 25.65
C GLY A 435 6.43 5.85 24.45
N ASN A 436 5.47 4.95 24.35
CA ASN A 436 5.26 4.03 23.23
C ASN A 436 4.13 4.53 22.35
N TYR A 437 4.18 4.25 21.05
CA TYR A 437 3.12 4.65 20.13
C TYR A 437 2.60 3.48 19.30
N LEU A 438 1.30 3.54 19.03
CA LEU A 438 0.61 2.66 18.11
C LEU A 438 0.14 3.50 16.91
N VAL A 439 0.60 3.13 15.71
CA VAL A 439 0.16 3.72 14.44
C VAL A 439 -0.79 2.74 13.77
N SER A 440 -2.00 3.18 13.48
CA SER A 440 -3.04 2.33 12.90
C SER A 440 -3.56 2.95 11.60
N MET A 441 -3.54 2.17 10.52
CA MET A 441 -4.03 2.60 9.21
C MET A 441 -4.76 1.46 8.50
N SER A 442 -5.54 1.80 7.48
CA SER A 442 -6.24 0.80 6.68
C SER A 442 -6.62 1.24 5.28
N LEU A 443 -6.84 0.25 4.41
CA LEU A 443 -7.31 0.45 3.05
C LEU A 443 -8.70 1.12 3.03
N ASN A 444 -9.58 0.78 3.96
CA ASN A 444 -10.91 1.40 4.08
C ASN A 444 -10.82 2.89 4.47
N GLN A 445 -9.89 3.27 5.35
CA GLN A 445 -9.67 4.68 5.70
C GLN A 445 -9.25 5.49 4.46
N TYR A 446 -8.29 4.98 3.68
CA TYR A 446 -7.89 5.65 2.43
C TYR A 446 -9.06 5.72 1.43
N ASN A 447 -9.75 4.62 1.17
CA ASN A 447 -10.83 4.62 0.18
C ASN A 447 -12.02 5.49 0.61
N SER A 448 -12.31 5.58 1.91
CA SER A 448 -13.30 6.51 2.45
C SER A 448 -12.87 7.97 2.27
N PHE A 449 -11.58 8.27 2.46
CA PHE A 449 -10.99 9.58 2.13
C PHE A 449 -11.07 9.90 0.62
N LEU A 450 -10.74 8.94 -0.25
CA LEU A 450 -10.84 9.09 -1.70
C LEU A 450 -12.29 9.42 -2.13
N LEU A 451 -13.28 8.77 -1.51
CA LEU A 451 -14.69 9.05 -1.77
C LEU A 451 -15.19 10.36 -1.15
N SER A 452 -14.52 10.89 -0.12
CA SER A 452 -14.92 12.13 0.56
C SER A 452 -14.44 13.38 -0.17
N VAL A 453 -13.34 13.30 -0.94
CA VAL A 453 -12.86 14.40 -1.79
C VAL A 453 -13.67 14.56 -3.09
N GLY A 454 -14.65 13.69 -3.31
CA GLY A 454 -15.58 13.71 -4.44
C GLY A 454 -15.01 13.15 -5.74
N SER A 455 -15.89 12.94 -6.71
CA SER A 455 -15.55 12.42 -8.03
C SER A 455 -14.96 13.50 -8.94
N GLN A 456 -14.34 13.05 -10.03
CA GLN A 456 -13.88 13.91 -11.13
C GLN A 456 -15.03 14.76 -11.68
N PRO A 457 -14.78 16.00 -12.15
CA PRO A 457 -15.79 16.79 -12.83
C PRO A 457 -16.42 16.05 -14.03
N ALA A 458 -17.69 16.34 -14.33
CA ALA A 458 -18.44 15.62 -15.37
C ALA A 458 -17.78 15.69 -16.76
N ASP A 459 -17.17 16.83 -17.13
CA ASP A 459 -16.44 16.98 -18.38
C ASP A 459 -15.15 16.14 -18.42
N ILE A 460 -14.46 16.00 -17.28
CA ILE A 460 -13.30 15.12 -17.14
C ILE A 460 -13.73 13.65 -17.24
N GLN A 461 -14.80 13.25 -16.55
CA GLN A 461 -15.33 11.89 -16.64
C GLN A 461 -15.71 11.50 -18.07
N ALA A 462 -16.42 12.38 -18.79
CA ALA A 462 -16.78 12.14 -20.19
C ALA A 462 -15.55 11.95 -21.09
N GLY A 463 -14.49 12.76 -20.88
CA GLY A 463 -13.23 12.61 -21.60
C GLY A 463 -12.51 11.30 -21.29
N LEU A 464 -12.53 10.85 -20.03
CA LEU A 464 -11.97 9.57 -19.61
C LEU A 464 -12.75 8.38 -20.19
N GLN A 465 -14.09 8.43 -20.14
CA GLN A 465 -14.96 7.41 -20.74
C GLN A 465 -14.67 7.26 -22.23
N GLU A 466 -14.60 8.37 -22.97
CA GLU A 466 -14.29 8.36 -24.40
C GLU A 466 -12.89 7.81 -24.68
N LYS A 467 -11.88 8.24 -23.90
CA LYS A 467 -10.50 7.75 -24.03
C LYS A 467 -10.40 6.23 -23.83
N TRP A 468 -11.19 5.66 -22.92
CA TRP A 468 -11.06 4.26 -22.49
C TRP A 468 -12.23 3.34 -22.88
N LYS A 469 -13.12 3.79 -23.78
CA LYS A 469 -14.35 3.09 -24.18
C LYS A 469 -14.15 1.66 -24.70
N ASP A 470 -13.01 1.40 -25.33
CA ASP A 470 -12.60 0.12 -25.91
C ASP A 470 -12.16 -0.92 -24.87
N MET A 471 -11.88 -0.51 -23.63
CA MET A 471 -11.43 -1.43 -22.58
C MET A 471 -12.53 -2.38 -22.12
N ASN A 472 -13.81 -2.02 -22.28
CA ASN A 472 -14.96 -2.85 -21.93
C ASN A 472 -14.80 -3.51 -20.54
N PHE A 473 -14.57 -2.72 -19.50
CA PHE A 473 -14.43 -3.22 -18.13
C PHE A 473 -15.72 -3.87 -17.65
N ARG A 474 -15.61 -5.02 -16.98
CA ARG A 474 -16.73 -5.78 -16.44
C ARG A 474 -16.44 -6.25 -15.02
N HIS A 475 -17.48 -6.66 -14.29
CA HIS A 475 -17.40 -7.16 -12.91
C HIS A 475 -16.38 -8.31 -12.74
N TYR A 476 -16.16 -9.08 -13.79
CA TYR A 476 -15.23 -10.21 -13.82
C TYR A 476 -13.81 -9.84 -14.28
N ASP A 477 -13.51 -8.58 -14.55
CA ASP A 477 -12.14 -8.14 -14.80
C ASP A 477 -11.45 -7.86 -13.48
N ASN A 478 -10.84 -8.90 -12.89
CA ASN A 478 -9.97 -8.71 -11.74
C ASN A 478 -8.72 -7.89 -12.10
N MET A 479 -7.95 -7.47 -11.08
CA MET A 479 -6.77 -6.59 -11.27
C MET A 479 -5.81 -7.09 -12.36
N ASN A 480 -5.58 -8.40 -12.49
CA ASN A 480 -4.72 -8.94 -13.54
C ASN A 480 -5.31 -8.74 -14.95
N ARG A 481 -6.62 -8.92 -15.14
CA ARG A 481 -7.30 -8.67 -16.41
C ARG A 481 -7.33 -7.18 -16.74
N ILE A 482 -7.59 -6.32 -15.74
CA ILE A 482 -7.53 -4.86 -15.91
C ILE A 482 -6.12 -4.43 -16.36
N LEU A 483 -5.07 -4.89 -15.69
CA LEU A 483 -3.69 -4.55 -16.06
C LEU A 483 -3.32 -5.04 -17.46
N ARG A 484 -3.77 -6.23 -17.88
CA ARG A 484 -3.56 -6.74 -19.25
C ARG A 484 -4.26 -5.90 -20.33
N LYS A 485 -5.33 -5.17 -19.98
CA LYS A 485 -6.00 -4.21 -20.86
C LYS A 485 -5.27 -2.85 -20.86
N LEU A 486 -4.93 -2.33 -19.69
CA LEU A 486 -4.39 -0.98 -19.54
C LEU A 486 -2.94 -0.83 -19.98
N ILE A 487 -2.07 -1.76 -19.59
CA ILE A 487 -0.62 -1.61 -19.77
C ILE A 487 -0.24 -1.48 -21.25
N PRO A 488 -0.76 -2.33 -22.17
CA PRO A 488 -0.47 -2.17 -23.60
C PRO A 488 -1.05 -0.89 -24.20
N ALA A 489 -2.11 -0.33 -23.62
CA ALA A 489 -2.79 0.85 -24.12
C ALA A 489 -2.16 2.17 -23.64
N PHE A 490 -1.45 2.18 -22.50
CA PHE A 490 -0.84 3.41 -21.97
C PHE A 490 0.10 4.13 -22.97
N PRO A 491 1.04 3.44 -23.66
CA PRO A 491 1.95 4.13 -24.59
C PRO A 491 1.23 4.84 -25.75
N GLU A 492 0.06 4.35 -26.15
CA GLU A 492 -0.76 4.97 -27.20
C GLU A 492 -1.63 6.11 -26.65
N LYS A 493 -2.26 5.91 -25.48
CA LYS A 493 -3.29 6.82 -24.95
C LYS A 493 -2.76 7.91 -24.01
N VAL A 494 -1.56 7.69 -23.47
CA VAL A 494 -0.84 8.57 -22.54
C VAL A 494 0.68 8.43 -22.78
N PRO A 495 1.20 8.75 -24.00
CA PRO A 495 2.61 8.56 -24.34
C PRO A 495 3.56 9.32 -23.40
N GLU A 496 3.10 10.43 -22.83
CA GLU A 496 3.86 11.28 -21.91
C GLU A 496 4.24 10.56 -20.59
N LEU A 497 3.54 9.48 -20.26
CA LEU A 497 3.72 8.69 -19.04
C LEU A 497 5.10 8.01 -18.94
N PHE A 498 5.77 7.76 -20.06
CA PHE A 498 6.99 6.96 -20.13
C PHE A 498 8.24 7.78 -20.44
N SER A 499 8.31 9.01 -19.95
CA SER A 499 9.51 9.84 -20.08
C SER A 499 10.72 9.13 -19.43
N PRO A 500 11.84 8.94 -20.16
CA PRO A 500 13.08 8.40 -19.59
C PRO A 500 13.60 9.21 -18.38
N ALA A 501 13.20 10.49 -18.28
CA ALA A 501 13.57 11.36 -17.16
C ALA A 501 13.00 10.89 -15.82
N TYR A 502 11.92 10.10 -15.82
CA TYR A 502 11.26 9.56 -14.63
C TYR A 502 11.95 8.35 -14.03
N PHE A 503 12.96 7.81 -14.70
CA PHE A 503 13.61 6.57 -14.28
C PHE A 503 15.06 6.79 -13.89
N GLU A 504 15.52 5.98 -12.94
CA GLU A 504 16.91 5.86 -12.54
C GLU A 504 17.32 4.39 -12.43
N LYS A 505 18.61 4.16 -12.26
CA LYS A 505 19.17 2.83 -12.07
C LYS A 505 19.57 2.62 -10.62
N ILE A 506 19.39 1.41 -10.14
CA ILE A 506 19.85 0.99 -8.82
C ILE A 506 20.39 -0.44 -8.91
N SER A 507 21.36 -0.76 -8.04
CA SER A 507 21.83 -2.14 -7.90
C SER A 507 20.70 -3.09 -7.51
N ALA A 508 20.88 -4.36 -7.83
CA ALA A 508 19.96 -5.41 -7.43
C ALA A 508 20.68 -6.74 -7.26
N ASP A 509 20.17 -7.55 -6.34
CA ASP A 509 20.65 -8.92 -6.10
C ASP A 509 19.50 -9.90 -6.27
N TRP A 510 19.22 -10.22 -7.54
CA TRP A 510 18.19 -11.18 -7.95
C TRP A 510 18.80 -12.44 -8.60
N GLY A 511 20.05 -12.75 -8.25
CA GLY A 511 20.79 -13.91 -8.74
C GLY A 511 21.74 -13.65 -9.92
N THR A 512 21.89 -12.40 -10.37
CA THR A 512 22.91 -12.01 -11.37
C THR A 512 23.88 -11.01 -10.75
N PRO A 513 25.21 -11.28 -10.71
CA PRO A 513 26.18 -10.35 -10.15
C PRO A 513 26.23 -9.01 -10.90
N GLY A 514 26.26 -7.89 -10.16
CA GLY A 514 26.32 -6.54 -10.73
C GLY A 514 25.07 -6.11 -11.49
N GLU A 515 23.95 -6.81 -11.29
CA GLU A 515 22.69 -6.49 -11.95
C GLU A 515 22.13 -5.14 -11.47
N GLU A 516 21.47 -4.45 -12.40
CA GLU A 516 20.78 -3.20 -12.14
C GLU A 516 19.30 -3.33 -12.47
N LEU A 517 18.48 -2.64 -11.68
CA LEU A 517 17.09 -2.36 -12.01
C LEU A 517 16.95 -0.94 -12.52
N THR A 518 16.09 -0.77 -13.53
CA THR A 518 15.52 0.54 -13.85
C THR A 518 14.27 0.72 -12.98
N ILE A 519 14.23 1.76 -12.15
CA ILE A 519 13.14 2.06 -11.21
C ILE A 519 12.64 3.50 -11.39
N LEU A 520 11.46 3.78 -10.85
CA LEU A 520 10.93 5.13 -10.80
C LEU A 520 11.75 5.99 -9.83
N LYS A 521 12.10 7.22 -10.24
CA LYS A 521 12.72 8.22 -9.37
C LYS A 521 11.79 8.62 -8.22
N PRO A 522 12.33 9.23 -7.14
CA PRO A 522 11.53 9.76 -6.06
C PRO A 522 10.52 10.80 -6.57
N VAL A 523 9.28 10.69 -6.09
CA VAL A 523 8.19 11.64 -6.38
C VAL A 523 8.51 13.06 -5.88
N VAL A 524 9.33 13.13 -4.83
CA VAL A 524 9.65 14.35 -4.10
C VAL A 524 11.10 14.73 -4.33
N LYS A 525 11.33 16.02 -4.62
CA LYS A 525 12.65 16.63 -4.66
C LYS A 525 12.75 17.72 -3.60
N TYR A 526 13.67 17.56 -2.67
CA TYR A 526 14.07 18.61 -1.75
C TYR A 526 15.26 19.40 -2.32
N GLU A 527 15.46 20.66 -1.93
CA GLU A 527 16.61 21.44 -2.42
C GLU A 527 17.96 20.94 -1.86
N LYS A 528 17.97 20.43 -0.62
CA LYS A 528 19.19 20.01 0.09
C LYS A 528 19.13 18.53 0.47
N THR A 529 17.99 18.02 0.91
CA THR A 529 17.83 16.60 1.25
C THR A 529 17.89 15.73 -0.02
N GLU A 530 18.75 14.72 -0.02
CA GLU A 530 18.85 13.74 -1.12
C GLU A 530 18.06 12.48 -0.74
N LEU A 531 16.88 12.28 -1.35
CA LEU A 531 16.16 11.01 -1.23
C LEU A 531 16.80 9.95 -2.11
N LYS A 532 17.15 8.81 -1.50
CA LYS A 532 17.69 7.63 -2.19
C LYS A 532 17.52 6.39 -1.34
N TYR A 533 17.67 5.23 -1.98
CA TYR A 533 17.76 3.95 -1.30
C TYR A 533 19.24 3.59 -1.06
N ASP A 534 19.56 3.18 0.17
CA ASP A 534 20.89 2.69 0.52
C ASP A 534 21.14 1.27 -0.01
N TYR A 535 20.07 0.48 -0.09
CA TYR A 535 20.11 -0.87 -0.63
C TYR A 535 19.30 -0.96 -1.92
N GLY A 536 19.85 -1.71 -2.87
CA GLY A 536 19.12 -2.19 -4.03
C GLY A 536 17.98 -3.14 -3.67
N SER A 537 17.23 -3.60 -4.68
CA SER A 537 16.26 -4.68 -4.48
C SER A 537 16.98 -6.03 -4.34
N THR A 538 16.41 -6.94 -3.55
CA THR A 538 17.01 -8.25 -3.25
C THR A 538 15.98 -9.37 -3.22
N GLU A 539 16.46 -10.59 -3.50
CA GLU A 539 15.70 -11.82 -3.30
C GLU A 539 15.23 -11.98 -1.86
N LYS A 540 14.11 -12.69 -1.73
CA LYS A 540 13.56 -13.11 -0.45
C LYS A 540 14.56 -13.95 0.35
N GLY A 541 14.78 -13.59 1.61
CA GLY A 541 15.58 -14.35 2.57
C GLY A 541 17.09 -14.32 2.31
N LYS A 542 17.58 -13.35 1.54
CA LYS A 542 18.97 -13.31 1.05
C LYS A 542 20.00 -12.95 2.14
N HIS A 543 19.60 -12.21 3.16
CA HIS A 543 20.51 -11.58 4.12
C HIS A 543 20.55 -12.32 5.47
N PRO A 544 21.67 -12.22 6.20
CA PRO A 544 21.75 -12.71 7.58
C PRO A 544 20.79 -11.96 8.50
N ALA A 545 20.35 -12.62 9.57
CA ALA A 545 19.37 -12.09 10.53
C ALA A 545 19.99 -11.10 11.53
N GLU A 546 20.53 -10.00 11.02
CA GLU A 546 21.19 -8.94 11.77
C GLU A 546 20.89 -7.56 11.18
N TRP A 547 21.09 -6.50 11.96
CA TRP A 547 21.07 -5.15 11.41
C TRP A 547 22.30 -4.95 10.52
N PRO A 548 22.12 -4.46 9.28
CA PRO A 548 23.27 -4.11 8.46
C PRO A 548 24.18 -3.13 9.20
N SER A 549 25.50 -3.38 9.16
CA SER A 549 26.47 -2.41 9.65
C SER A 549 26.25 -1.09 8.92
N GLN A 550 26.20 0.03 9.64
CA GLN A 550 26.22 1.37 9.05
C GLN A 550 27.55 1.57 8.31
N GLN A 551 27.63 1.08 7.08
CA GLN A 551 28.67 1.36 6.12
C GLN A 551 28.01 1.54 4.77
N LEU A 552 27.72 2.81 4.46
CA LEU A 552 27.89 3.34 3.12
C LEU A 552 28.69 4.63 3.23
#